data_AF-A0A7Y3CIK9-F1
#
_entry.id   AF-A0A7Y3CIK9-F1
#
_cell.length_a   1.000
_cell.length_b   1.000
_cell.length_c   1.000
_cell.angle_alpha   90.00
_cell.angle_beta   90.00
_cell.angle_gamma   90.00
#
_symmetry.space_group_name_H-M   'P 1'
#
loop_
_entity.id
_entity.type
_entity.pdbx_description
1 polymer ?
#
loop_
_entity_poly.entity_id
_entity_poly.type
_entity_poly.pdbx_seq_one_letter_code
_entity_poly.pdbx_strand_id
1 'polypeptide(L)'
;MSFEYFIGRRYLRAKRKQAFISLITVLSTAGIAVGVMALIVVIAVMSGFESDLKSRILGGQSHIVVMRHGGPFSEYRKIIKDVEKIDGVESATPVIYTQVMI
;
A
#
# COMPACT_ATOMS: atom_id res chain seq x y z
N MET A 1 15.48 -20.21 -27.73
CA MET A 1 15.50 -19.43 -26.47
C MET A 1 16.90 -19.16 -25.93
N SER A 2 17.78 -20.15 -25.71
CA SER A 2 19.15 -19.86 -25.22
C SER A 2 20.05 -19.19 -26.27
N PHE A 3 19.82 -19.49 -27.55
CA PHE A 3 20.57 -18.94 -28.67
C PHE A 3 20.29 -17.44 -28.89
N GLU A 4 19.03 -16.98 -28.80
CA GLU A 4 18.74 -15.54 -28.94
C GLU A 4 19.36 -14.72 -27.80
N TYR A 5 19.34 -15.23 -26.57
CA TYR A 5 19.99 -14.57 -25.44
C TYR A 5 21.53 -14.53 -25.58
N PHE A 6 22.13 -15.60 -26.13
CA PHE A 6 23.56 -15.65 -26.43
C PHE A 6 23.94 -14.61 -27.50
N ILE A 7 23.15 -14.51 -28.58
CA ILE A 7 23.34 -13.51 -29.64
C ILE A 7 23.16 -12.10 -29.07
N GLY A 8 22.07 -11.84 -28.35
CA GLY A 8 21.76 -10.52 -27.78
C GLY A 8 22.84 -10.04 -26.80
N ARG A 9 23.28 -10.90 -25.87
CA ARG A 9 24.35 -10.55 -24.92
C ARG A 9 25.69 -10.34 -25.62
N ARG A 10 25.97 -11.08 -26.70
CA ARG A 10 27.18 -10.89 -27.51
C ARG A 10 27.18 -9.55 -28.24
N TYR A 11 26.02 -9.09 -28.75
CA TYR A 11 25.87 -7.78 -29.37
C TYR A 11 25.97 -6.64 -28.35
N LEU A 12 25.33 -6.77 -27.19
CA LEU A 12 25.45 -5.80 -26.09
C LEU A 12 26.89 -5.70 -25.53
N ARG A 13 27.63 -6.82 -25.55
CA ARG A 13 29.01 -6.92 -25.03
C ARG A 13 30.07 -6.87 -26.14
N ALA A 14 29.68 -6.58 -27.40
CA ALA A 14 30.55 -6.72 -28.55
C ALA A 14 31.77 -5.80 -28.44
N LYS A 15 32.95 -6.43 -28.31
CA LYS A 15 34.24 -5.79 -28.09
C LYS A 15 34.73 -5.01 -29.33
N ARG A 16 35.00 -3.72 -29.09
CA ARG A 16 36.33 -3.09 -29.25
C ARG A 16 36.91 -2.85 -30.65
N LYS A 17 36.13 -2.32 -31.60
CA LYS A 17 36.75 -1.47 -32.66
C LYS A 17 36.37 0.01 -32.57
N GLN A 18 35.36 0.35 -31.78
CA GLN A 18 34.88 1.72 -31.57
C GLN A 18 34.56 1.88 -30.07
N ALA A 19 35.55 2.27 -29.26
CA ALA A 19 35.36 2.51 -27.81
C ALA A 19 34.22 3.51 -27.53
N PHE A 20 33.99 4.43 -28.47
CA PHE A 20 32.92 5.43 -28.45
C PHE A 20 31.51 4.81 -28.40
N ILE A 21 31.26 3.76 -29.21
CA ILE A 21 29.94 3.10 -29.26
C ILE A 21 29.66 2.37 -27.94
N SER A 22 30.67 1.69 -27.39
CA SER A 22 30.54 1.01 -26.09
C SER A 22 30.24 1.96 -24.94
N LEU A 23 30.79 3.19 -24.98
CA LEU A 23 30.52 4.21 -23.98
C LEU A 23 29.07 4.70 -24.05
N ILE A 24 28.57 4.99 -25.26
CA ILE A 24 27.18 5.43 -25.47
C ILE A 24 26.21 4.36 -24.98
N THR A 25 26.41 3.09 -25.33
CA THR A 25 25.51 2.01 -24.89
C THR A 25 25.42 1.91 -23.36
N VAL A 26 26.55 2.03 -22.66
CA VAL A 26 26.57 1.99 -21.18
C VAL A 26 25.87 3.21 -20.61
N LEU A 27 26.18 4.42 -21.09
CA LEU A 27 25.57 5.66 -20.61
C LEU A 27 24.06 5.70 -20.88
N SER A 28 23.60 5.32 -22.06
CA SER A 28 22.18 5.26 -22.41
C SER A 28 21.43 4.24 -21.56
N THR A 29 21.98 3.04 -21.38
CA THR A 29 21.33 2.00 -20.56
C THR A 29 21.27 2.42 -19.09
N ALA A 30 22.35 3.00 -18.56
CA ALA A 30 22.38 3.53 -17.21
C ALA A 30 21.39 4.69 -17.01
N GLY A 31 21.30 5.61 -17.97
CA GLY A 31 20.35 6.72 -17.94
C GLY A 31 18.90 6.25 -17.91
N ILE A 32 18.53 5.28 -18.76
CA ILE A 32 17.19 4.69 -18.77
C ILE A 32 16.92 3.97 -17.44
N ALA A 33 17.89 3.19 -16.93
CA ALA A 33 17.75 2.50 -15.66
C ALA A 33 17.48 3.47 -14.50
N VAL A 34 18.26 4.56 -14.41
CA VAL A 34 18.08 5.58 -13.37
C VAL A 34 16.74 6.32 -13.54
N GLY A 35 16.37 6.68 -14.77
CA GLY A 35 15.11 7.39 -15.05
C GLY A 35 13.87 6.57 -14.69
N VAL A 36 13.84 5.30 -15.12
CA VAL A 36 12.75 4.38 -14.80
C VAL A 36 12.74 4.07 -13.29
N MET A 37 13.90 3.88 -12.66
CA MET A 37 13.99 3.67 -11.22
C MET A 37 13.41 4.84 -10.44
N ALA A 38 13.76 6.08 -10.80
CA ALA A 38 13.22 7.27 -10.15
C ALA A 38 11.69 7.34 -10.25
N LEU A 39 11.14 7.06 -11.44
CA LEU A 39 9.70 7.04 -11.65
C LEU A 39 9.00 5.97 -10.79
N ILE A 40 9.55 4.75 -10.77
CA ILE A 40 9.02 3.65 -9.95
C ILE A 40 9.04 4.04 -8.46
N VAL A 41 10.14 4.59 -7.97
CA VAL A 41 10.28 4.98 -6.56
C VAL A 41 9.25 6.05 -6.18
N VAL A 42 9.07 7.08 -7.01
CA VAL A 42 8.09 8.14 -6.73
C VAL A 42 6.67 7.57 -6.64
N ILE A 43 6.29 6.71 -7.60
CA ILE A 43 4.97 6.07 -7.59
C ILE A 43 4.80 5.19 -6.35
N ALA A 44 5.82 4.39 -6.01
CA ALA A 44 5.79 3.52 -4.84
C ALA A 44 5.63 4.31 -3.52
N VAL A 45 6.35 5.42 -3.37
CA VAL A 45 6.26 6.28 -2.19
C VAL A 45 4.88 6.93 -2.09
N MET A 46 4.39 7.52 -3.18
CA MET A 46 3.06 8.14 -3.19
C MET A 46 1.96 7.13 -2.87
N SER A 47 1.99 5.95 -3.50
CA SER A 47 1.00 4.91 -3.29
C SER A 47 1.04 4.35 -1.86
N GLY A 48 2.23 4.09 -1.32
CA GLY A 48 2.38 3.64 0.06
C GLY A 48 1.87 4.67 1.07
N PHE A 49 2.20 5.95 0.84
CA PHE A 49 1.76 7.04 1.71
C PHE A 49 0.25 7.26 1.65
N GLU A 50 -0.36 7.22 0.46
CA GLU A 50 -1.82 7.31 0.31
C GLU A 50 -2.52 6.19 1.10
N SER A 51 -2.00 4.96 1.03
CA SER A 51 -2.57 3.84 1.79
C SER A 51 -2.44 4.02 3.30
N ASP A 52 -1.28 4.49 3.78
CA ASP A 52 -1.07 4.72 5.22
C ASP A 52 -1.95 5.86 5.74
N LEU A 53 -2.04 6.97 5.00
CA LEU A 53 -2.94 8.07 5.35
C LEU A 53 -4.39 7.63 5.36
N LYS A 54 -4.85 6.92 4.32
CA LYS A 54 -6.21 6.40 4.25
C LYS A 54 -6.49 5.47 5.42
N SER A 55 -5.55 4.59 5.77
CA SER A 55 -5.67 3.69 6.91
C SER A 55 -5.69 4.43 8.25
N ARG A 56 -4.93 5.51 8.42
CA ARG A 56 -4.94 6.30 9.67
C ARG A 56 -6.21 7.12 9.82
N ILE A 57 -6.71 7.70 8.73
CA ILE A 57 -7.92 8.51 8.73
C ILE A 57 -9.17 7.63 8.95
N LEU A 58 -9.24 6.47 8.27
CA LEU A 58 -10.41 5.58 8.31
C LEU A 58 -10.30 4.49 9.38
N GLY A 59 -9.10 4.08 9.77
CA GLY A 59 -8.89 2.90 10.63
C GLY A 59 -9.34 3.07 12.07
N GLY A 60 -9.60 4.31 12.52
CA GLY A 60 -10.17 4.59 13.84
C GLY A 60 -11.70 4.68 13.86
N GLN A 61 -12.38 4.59 12.71
CA GLN A 61 -13.82 4.79 12.63
C GLN A 61 -14.56 3.45 12.71
N SER A 62 -15.51 3.36 13.63
CA SER A 62 -16.45 2.23 13.68
C SER A 62 -17.36 2.27 12.46
N HIS A 63 -17.39 1.20 11.67
CA HIS A 63 -18.27 1.08 10.51
C HIS A 63 -19.77 1.15 10.89
N ILE A 64 -20.13 0.68 12.08
CA ILE A 64 -21.51 0.70 12.62
C ILE A 64 -21.44 1.11 14.09
N VAL A 65 -22.35 2.00 14.50
CA VAL A 65 -22.53 2.41 15.90
C VAL A 65 -23.93 1.98 16.34
N VAL A 66 -24.00 1.17 17.40
CA VAL A 66 -25.27 0.74 17.99
C VAL A 66 -25.52 1.55 19.26
N MET A 67 -26.62 2.31 19.27
CA MET A 67 -27.01 3.14 20.41
C MET A 67 -28.38 2.72 20.93
N ARG A 68 -28.57 2.77 22.25
CA ARG A 68 -29.86 2.56 22.89
C ARG A 68 -30.59 3.89 23.05
N HIS A 69 -31.83 3.96 22.60
CA HIS A 69 -32.70 5.10 22.86
C HIS A 69 -33.05 5.17 24.36
N GLY A 70 -32.73 6.28 25.03
CA GLY A 70 -33.11 6.53 26.42
C GLY A 70 -32.08 6.16 27.50
N GLY A 71 -30.83 5.84 27.16
CA GLY A 71 -29.76 5.69 28.17
C GLY A 71 -28.70 4.63 27.83
N PRO A 72 -27.77 4.35 28.76
CA PRO A 72 -26.68 3.39 28.54
C PRO A 72 -27.16 1.93 28.46
N PHE A 73 -26.31 1.08 27.88
CA PHE A 73 -26.51 -0.37 27.92
C PHE A 73 -26.23 -0.93 29.31
N SER A 74 -27.23 -1.55 29.93
CA SER A 74 -27.11 -2.21 31.24
C SER A 74 -26.30 -3.51 31.15
N GLU A 75 -26.45 -4.26 30.06
CA GLU A 75 -25.83 -5.58 29.84
C GLU A 75 -24.89 -5.60 28.61
N TYR A 76 -24.04 -4.58 28.46
CA TYR A 76 -23.17 -4.43 27.28
C TYR A 76 -22.34 -5.69 26.95
N ARG A 77 -21.86 -6.43 27.97
CA ARG A 77 -21.08 -7.67 27.79
C ARG A 77 -21.85 -8.78 27.06
N LYS A 78 -23.15 -8.92 27.32
CA LYS A 78 -23.99 -9.92 26.68
C LYS A 78 -24.31 -9.52 25.24
N ILE A 79 -24.60 -8.23 25.05
CA ILE A 79 -24.90 -7.64 23.75
C ILE A 79 -23.71 -7.77 22.80
N ILE A 80 -22.48 -7.49 23.26
CA ILE A 80 -21.26 -7.69 22.47
C ILE A 80 -21.16 -9.14 22.00
N LYS A 81 -21.33 -10.12 22.90
CA LYS A 81 -21.30 -11.55 22.54
C LYS A 81 -22.37 -11.96 21.53
N ASP A 82 -23.52 -11.31 21.54
CA ASP A 82 -24.59 -11.61 20.58
C ASP A 82 -24.34 -10.91 19.24
N VAL A 83 -23.75 -9.72 19.24
CA VAL A 83 -23.35 -8.99 18.02
C VAL A 83 -22.16 -9.64 17.33
N GLU A 84 -21.17 -10.13 18.06
CA GLU A 84 -20.01 -10.86 17.50
C GLU A 84 -20.38 -12.20 16.84
N LYS A 85 -21.59 -12.74 17.10
CA LYS A 85 -22.09 -13.94 16.41
C LYS A 85 -22.71 -13.64 15.05
N ILE A 86 -22.96 -12.37 14.73
CA ILE A 86 -23.57 -11.98 13.46
C ILE A 86 -22.50 -12.07 12.36
N ASP A 87 -22.85 -12.71 11.25
CA ASP A 87 -21.96 -12.84 10.11
C ASP A 87 -21.57 -11.46 9.53
N GLY A 88 -20.27 -11.26 9.28
CA GLY A 88 -19.71 -9.98 8.86
C GLY A 88 -19.29 -9.03 9.99
N VAL A 89 -19.46 -9.38 11.27
CA VAL A 89 -18.91 -8.60 12.39
C VAL A 89 -17.50 -9.10 12.73
N GLU A 90 -16.48 -8.27 12.49
CA GLU A 90 -15.08 -8.61 12.80
C GLU A 90 -14.74 -8.42 14.28
N SER A 91 -15.24 -7.35 14.91
CA SER A 91 -15.02 -7.03 16.32
C SER A 91 -16.09 -6.07 16.83
N ALA A 92 -16.46 -6.17 18.11
CA ALA A 92 -17.37 -5.24 18.78
C ALA A 92 -16.76 -4.70 20.08
N THR A 93 -16.72 -3.37 20.23
CA THR A 93 -16.08 -2.70 21.37
C THR A 93 -17.06 -1.71 22.02
N PRO A 94 -17.18 -1.68 23.37
CA PRO A 94 -18.04 -0.72 24.04
C PRO A 94 -17.44 0.70 23.96
N VAL A 95 -18.29 1.69 23.70
CA VAL A 95 -17.91 3.11 23.62
C VAL A 95 -18.85 3.96 24.49
N ILE A 96 -18.31 5.01 25.10
CA ILE A 96 -19.07 5.99 25.88
C ILE A 96 -19.06 7.32 25.11
N TYR A 97 -20.23 7.79 24.71
CA TYR A 97 -20.39 9.11 24.10
C TYR A 97 -20.83 10.11 25.16
N THR A 98 -19.92 10.99 25.56
CA THR A 98 -20.21 12.12 26.45
C THR A 98 -20.06 13.41 25.67
N GLN A 99 -20.99 14.34 25.84
CA GLN A 99 -20.83 15.69 25.30
C GLN A 99 -19.78 16.44 26.12
N VAL A 100 -18.72 16.92 25.47
CA VAL A 100 -17.55 17.52 26.14
C VAL A 100 -17.75 19.03 26.40
N MET A 101 -18.65 19.69 25.66
CA MET A 101 -18.99 21.11 25.87
C MET A 101 -20.42 21.38 25.34
N ILE A 102 -21.15 22.28 26.03
CA ILE A 102 -22.47 22.80 25.61
C ILE A 102 -22.25 24.18 25.00
#